data_AF-A0A1M6H838-F1
#
_entry.id   AF-A0A1M6H838-F1
#
_cell.length_a   1.000
_cell.length_b   1.000
_cell.length_c   1.000
_cell.angle_alpha   90.00
_cell.angle_beta   90.00
_cell.angle_gamma   90.00
#
_symmetry.space_group_name_H-M   'P 1'
#
loop_
_entity.id
_entity.type
_entity.pdbx_description
1 polymer ?
#
loop_
_entity_poly.entity_id
_entity_poly.type
_entity_poly.pdbx_seq_one_letter_code
_entity_poly.pdbx_strand_id
1 'polypeptide(L)'
;MALLSKKDSRLILDPLADNNPITIQVLGICSALAITAELKASIVMALSVVFVLGLGNVVISLMRNIIPSKIRIIVQLVVVATLVIIVDQVLKAFAYELSKTLSVFIGLIITNCIIMGRFEAFALANGPWKSFLDGIGNSAGYGLILVIIGFFRELLGSGTLLGIKVLGDPIEKTGLYAIGYENNGFMLLSPMALIVVGIIIWVQRSRNKALIEEN
;
A
#
# COMPACT_ATOMS: atom_id res chain seq x y z
N MET A 1 -11.09 -15.28 -26.39
CA MET A 1 -11.17 -14.53 -25.11
C MET A 1 -10.90 -15.49 -23.94
N ALA A 2 -9.63 -15.76 -23.66
CA ALA A 2 -9.19 -16.50 -22.47
C ALA A 2 -7.86 -15.86 -22.04
N LEU A 3 -7.93 -14.62 -21.54
CA LEU A 3 -6.75 -13.78 -21.26
C LEU A 3 -6.12 -14.04 -19.89
N LEU A 4 -6.69 -14.94 -19.08
CA LEU A 4 -6.18 -15.29 -17.74
C LEU A 4 -6.14 -16.81 -17.58
N SER A 5 -4.94 -17.39 -17.57
CA SER A 5 -4.74 -18.79 -17.17
C SER A 5 -4.89 -18.94 -15.66
N LYS A 6 -5.25 -20.13 -15.14
CA LYS A 6 -5.34 -20.39 -13.68
C LYS A 6 -4.07 -20.02 -12.90
N LYS A 7 -2.89 -20.05 -13.56
CA LYS A 7 -1.62 -19.59 -12.99
C LYS A 7 -1.52 -18.06 -12.89
N ASP A 8 -2.16 -17.33 -13.81
CA ASP A 8 -2.14 -15.87 -13.85
C ASP A 8 -3.12 -15.28 -12.84
N SER A 9 -4.27 -15.92 -12.60
CA SER A 9 -5.18 -15.54 -11.52
C SER A 9 -4.57 -15.72 -10.13
N ARG A 10 -3.70 -16.72 -9.93
CA ARG A 10 -2.95 -16.90 -8.67
C ARG A 10 -2.00 -15.73 -8.39
N LEU A 11 -1.35 -15.16 -9.41
CA LEU A 11 -0.49 -13.98 -9.22
C LEU A 11 -1.26 -12.75 -8.70
N ILE A 12 -2.56 -12.67 -8.96
CA ILE A 12 -3.43 -11.58 -8.50
C ILE A 12 -4.06 -11.91 -7.14
N LEU A 13 -4.50 -13.16 -6.95
CA LEU A 13 -5.27 -13.59 -5.78
C LEU A 13 -4.37 -13.98 -4.59
N ASP A 14 -3.20 -14.56 -4.82
CA ASP A 14 -2.30 -15.01 -3.75
C ASP A 14 -1.81 -13.84 -2.88
N PRO A 15 -1.42 -12.67 -3.42
CA PRO A 15 -1.05 -11.51 -2.58
C PRO A 15 -2.23 -10.89 -1.82
N LEU A 16 -3.47 -11.15 -2.24
CA LEU A 16 -4.67 -10.68 -1.56
C LEU A 16 -5.09 -11.59 -0.39
N ALA A 17 -4.75 -12.88 -0.43
CA ALA A 17 -5.17 -13.87 0.55
C ALA A 17 -4.02 -14.34 1.47
N ASP A 18 -3.10 -15.13 0.92
CA ASP A 18 -2.19 -15.98 1.71
C ASP A 18 -0.70 -15.59 1.59
N ASN A 19 -0.34 -14.63 0.74
CA ASN A 19 1.03 -14.14 0.57
C ASN A 19 1.09 -12.62 0.56
N ASN A 20 0.38 -11.98 1.48
CA ASN A 20 0.26 -10.53 1.49
C ASN A 20 1.61 -9.85 1.83
N PRO A 21 2.02 -8.81 1.06
CA PRO A 21 3.28 -8.11 1.26
C PRO A 21 3.50 -7.53 2.66
N ILE A 22 2.46 -7.00 3.32
CA ILE A 22 2.62 -6.35 4.63
C ILE A 22 2.60 -7.38 5.76
N THR A 23 1.64 -8.30 5.76
CA THR A 23 1.40 -9.18 6.93
C THR A 23 2.34 -10.38 6.97
N ILE A 24 2.82 -10.84 5.81
CA ILE A 24 3.65 -12.05 5.71
C ILE A 24 5.05 -11.70 5.25
N GLN A 25 5.19 -10.86 4.23
CA GLN A 25 6.52 -10.52 3.69
C GLN A 25 7.18 -9.34 4.43
N VAL A 26 6.47 -8.66 5.33
CA VAL A 26 6.98 -7.53 6.15
C VAL A 26 7.53 -6.39 5.27
N LEU A 27 6.98 -6.23 4.06
CA LEU A 27 7.38 -5.23 3.08
C LEU A 27 6.41 -4.03 3.10
N GLY A 28 6.95 -2.81 3.10
CA GLY A 28 6.16 -1.57 3.00
C GLY A 28 5.54 -1.09 4.31
N ILE A 29 6.04 -1.55 5.47
CA ILE A 29 5.54 -1.13 6.79
C ILE A 29 5.78 0.36 7.03
N CYS A 30 6.91 0.91 6.60
CA CYS A 30 7.26 2.33 6.82
C CYS A 30 6.20 3.30 6.29
N SER A 31 5.69 3.03 5.09
CA SER A 31 4.62 3.81 4.47
C SER A 31 3.27 3.56 5.13
N ALA A 32 2.99 2.32 5.55
CA ALA A 32 1.79 2.01 6.33
C ALA A 32 1.74 2.78 7.65
N LEU A 33 2.85 2.96 8.34
CA LEU A 33 2.90 3.74 9.59
C LEU A 33 2.70 5.24 9.34
N ALA A 34 3.31 5.78 8.28
CA ALA A 34 3.37 7.20 8.01
C ALA A 34 2.07 7.79 7.44
N ILE A 35 1.41 7.10 6.50
CA ILE A 35 0.30 7.70 5.72
C ILE A 35 -1.11 7.31 6.16
N THR A 36 -1.24 6.27 6.99
CA THR A 36 -2.54 5.75 7.42
C THR A 36 -3.20 6.55 8.53
N ALA A 37 -2.70 7.75 8.84
CA ALA A 37 -3.44 8.69 9.67
C ALA A 37 -4.64 9.30 8.93
N GLU A 38 -4.56 9.38 7.60
CA GLU A 38 -5.64 9.86 6.73
C GLU A 38 -6.00 8.79 5.68
N LEU A 39 -7.27 8.41 5.63
CA LEU A 39 -7.81 7.44 4.69
C LEU A 39 -7.70 7.95 3.25
N LYS A 40 -7.94 9.24 3.02
CA LYS A 40 -7.81 9.86 1.70
C LYS A 40 -6.38 9.74 1.16
N ALA A 41 -5.38 10.03 1.98
CA ALA A 41 -3.97 9.90 1.61
C ALA A 41 -3.58 8.43 1.37
N SER A 42 -4.09 7.52 2.20
CA SER A 42 -3.86 6.08 2.06
C SER A 42 -4.39 5.52 0.73
N ILE A 43 -5.58 5.94 0.31
CA ILE A 43 -6.17 5.53 -0.98
C ILE A 43 -5.33 6.05 -2.15
N VAL A 44 -4.92 7.31 -2.13
CA VAL A 44 -4.10 7.90 -3.19
C VAL A 44 -2.74 7.19 -3.28
N MET A 45 -2.14 6.86 -2.14
CA MET A 45 -0.89 6.11 -2.12
C MET A 45 -1.07 4.69 -2.67
N ALA A 46 -2.12 3.98 -2.27
CA ALA A 46 -2.43 2.66 -2.80
C ALA A 46 -2.55 2.67 -4.32
N LEU A 47 -3.33 3.60 -4.89
CA LEU A 47 -3.48 3.76 -6.33
C LEU A 47 -2.16 4.12 -7.04
N SER A 48 -1.38 5.01 -6.44
CA SER A 48 -0.08 5.41 -6.98
C SER A 48 0.90 4.24 -7.02
N VAL A 49 0.97 3.45 -5.95
CA VAL A 49 1.83 2.26 -5.88
C VAL A 49 1.38 1.19 -6.87
N VAL A 50 0.08 1.02 -7.12
CA VAL A 50 -0.43 0.11 -8.16
C VAL A 50 0.09 0.50 -9.54
N PHE A 51 0.03 1.79 -9.88
CA PHE A 51 0.55 2.29 -11.15
C PHE A 51 2.07 2.10 -11.26
N VAL A 52 2.82 2.54 -10.23
CA VAL A 52 4.30 2.50 -10.24
C VAL A 52 4.81 1.06 -10.23
N LEU A 53 4.24 0.17 -9.42
CA LEU A 53 4.67 -1.21 -9.33
C LEU A 53 4.27 -2.02 -10.56
N GLY A 54 3.06 -1.82 -11.08
CA GLY A 54 2.58 -2.47 -12.29
C GLY A 54 3.46 -2.14 -13.50
N LEU A 55 3.62 -0.86 -13.82
CA LEU A 55 4.44 -0.44 -14.97
C LEU A 55 5.94 -0.63 -14.72
N GLY A 56 6.41 -0.37 -13.50
CA GLY A 56 7.80 -0.59 -13.13
C GLY A 56 8.23 -2.03 -13.31
N ASN A 57 7.40 -3.00 -12.92
CA ASN A 57 7.66 -4.42 -13.14
C ASN A 57 7.84 -4.76 -14.63
N VAL A 58 7.05 -4.14 -15.51
CA VAL A 58 7.15 -4.33 -16.97
C VAL A 58 8.47 -3.76 -17.48
N VAL A 59 8.80 -2.53 -17.11
CA VAL A 59 10.03 -1.86 -17.55
C VAL A 59 11.26 -2.63 -17.09
N ILE A 60 11.31 -3.04 -15.81
CA ILE A 60 12.43 -3.82 -15.28
C ILE A 60 12.54 -5.20 -15.92
N SER A 61 11.41 -5.87 -16.20
CA SER A 61 11.41 -7.15 -16.90
C SER A 61 11.95 -7.03 -18.33
N LEU A 62 11.65 -5.94 -19.04
CA LEU A 62 12.21 -5.66 -20.37
C LEU A 62 13.71 -5.35 -20.32
N MET A 63 14.15 -4.63 -19.28
CA MET A 63 15.55 -4.24 -19.11
C MET A 63 16.43 -5.34 -18.47
N ARG A 64 15.86 -6.47 -18.04
CA ARG A 64 16.54 -7.50 -17.25
C ARG A 64 17.86 -8.02 -17.85
N ASN A 65 17.96 -8.09 -19.18
CA ASN A 65 19.14 -8.58 -19.88
C ASN A 65 20.24 -7.51 -20.04
N ILE A 66 19.89 -6.24 -19.87
CA ILE A 66 20.79 -5.10 -20.06
C ILE A 66 21.40 -4.69 -18.71
N ILE A 67 20.70 -4.92 -17.60
CA ILE A 67 21.09 -4.49 -16.26
C ILE A 67 22.24 -5.35 -15.71
N PRO A 68 23.46 -4.80 -15.51
CA PRO A 68 24.54 -5.52 -14.86
C PRO A 68 24.25 -5.68 -13.36
N SER A 69 24.61 -6.83 -12.78
CA SER A 69 24.33 -7.16 -11.38
C SER A 69 24.87 -6.13 -10.38
N LYS A 70 26.00 -5.47 -10.70
CA LYS A 70 26.67 -4.50 -9.81
C LYS A 70 25.93 -3.18 -9.64
N ILE A 71 25.13 -2.75 -10.63
CA ILE A 71 24.45 -1.44 -10.63
C ILE A 71 22.93 -1.57 -10.67
N ARG A 72 22.40 -2.78 -10.42
CA ARG A 72 20.98 -3.13 -10.55
C ARG A 72 20.06 -2.23 -9.75
N ILE A 73 20.35 -2.04 -8.45
CA ILE A 73 19.53 -1.24 -7.54
C ILE A 73 19.47 0.20 -8.01
N ILE A 74 20.59 0.75 -8.49
CA ILE A 74 20.66 2.12 -9.01
C ILE A 74 19.74 2.27 -10.23
N VAL A 75 19.81 1.34 -11.18
CA VAL A 75 18.95 1.38 -12.39
C VAL A 75 17.47 1.26 -12.00
N GLN A 76 17.13 0.34 -11.08
CA GLN A 76 15.78 0.17 -10.59
C GLN A 76 15.23 1.45 -9.93
N LEU A 77 16.00 2.08 -9.04
CA LEU A 77 15.60 3.32 -8.36
C LEU A 77 15.39 4.48 -9.34
N VAL A 78 16.21 4.57 -10.40
CA VAL A 78 16.01 5.58 -11.46
C VAL A 78 14.68 5.34 -12.19
N VAL A 79 14.35 4.10 -12.53
CA VAL A 79 13.06 3.75 -13.16
C VAL A 79 11.89 4.09 -12.24
N VAL A 80 11.98 3.79 -10.94
CA VAL A 80 10.94 4.15 -9.98
C VAL A 80 10.81 5.68 -9.87
N ALA A 81 11.92 6.39 -9.74
CA ALA A 81 11.91 7.84 -9.60
C ALA A 81 11.25 8.52 -10.80
N THR A 82 11.53 8.07 -12.03
CA THR A 82 10.88 8.64 -13.23
C THR A 82 9.37 8.37 -13.25
N LEU A 83 8.93 7.15 -12.92
CA LEU A 83 7.50 6.81 -12.84
C LEU A 83 6.79 7.58 -11.73
N VAL A 84 7.43 7.76 -10.58
CA VAL A 84 6.89 8.51 -9.44
C VAL A 84 6.78 10.00 -9.77
N ILE A 85 7.75 10.57 -10.49
CA ILE A 85 7.68 11.97 -10.97
C ILE A 85 6.50 12.14 -11.93
N ILE A 86 6.23 11.16 -12.80
CA ILE A 86 5.04 11.22 -13.69
C ILE A 86 3.76 11.27 -12.85
N VAL A 87 3.64 10.43 -11.81
CA VAL A 87 2.49 10.46 -10.89
C VAL A 87 2.37 11.80 -10.18
N ASP A 88 3.48 12.37 -9.71
CA ASP A 88 3.50 13.69 -9.07
C ASP A 88 2.96 14.78 -9.99
N GLN A 89 3.39 14.81 -11.26
CA GLN A 89 2.91 15.78 -12.23
C GLN A 89 1.42 15.60 -12.56
N VAL A 90 0.95 14.36 -12.66
CA VAL A 90 -0.49 14.07 -12.86
C VAL A 90 -1.31 14.56 -11.66
N LEU A 91 -0.85 14.32 -10.43
CA LEU A 91 -1.54 14.81 -9.24
C LEU A 91 -1.57 16.34 -9.17
N LYS A 92 -0.49 17.02 -9.54
CA LYS A 92 -0.44 18.49 -9.64
C LYS A 92 -1.46 19.05 -10.63
N ALA A 93 -1.67 18.36 -11.75
CA ALA A 93 -2.60 18.79 -12.79
C ALA A 93 -4.07 18.62 -12.41
N PHE A 94 -4.45 17.52 -11.75
CA PHE A 94 -5.86 17.19 -11.47
C PHE A 94 -6.32 17.56 -10.06
N ALA A 95 -5.42 17.60 -9.07
CA ALA A 95 -5.79 17.82 -7.68
C ALA A 95 -4.67 18.52 -6.89
N TYR A 96 -4.48 19.82 -7.15
CA TYR A 96 -3.41 20.64 -6.58
C TYR A 96 -3.36 20.60 -5.03
N GLU A 97 -4.51 20.72 -4.36
CA GLU A 97 -4.58 20.64 -2.89
C GLU A 97 -4.12 19.28 -2.34
N LEU A 98 -4.46 18.19 -3.03
CA LEU A 98 -3.97 16.86 -2.66
C LEU A 98 -2.48 16.73 -2.94
N SER A 99 -2.03 17.19 -4.11
CA SER A 99 -0.61 17.17 -4.46
C SER A 99 0.26 17.90 -3.43
N LYS A 100 -0.20 19.04 -2.89
CA LYS A 100 0.56 19.82 -1.91
C LYS A 100 0.84 19.02 -0.63
N THR A 101 -0.16 18.30 -0.12
CA THR A 101 -0.01 17.44 1.07
C THR A 101 0.72 16.14 0.73
N LEU A 102 0.46 15.57 -0.45
CA LEU A 102 1.06 14.31 -0.91
C LEU A 102 2.50 14.45 -1.40
N SER A 103 2.98 15.65 -1.72
CA SER A 103 4.32 15.85 -2.29
C SER A 103 5.44 15.32 -1.41
N VAL A 104 5.28 15.35 -0.08
CA VAL A 104 6.24 14.76 0.87
C VAL A 104 6.17 13.23 0.84
N PHE A 105 4.96 12.66 0.70
CA PHE A 105 4.72 11.22 0.68
C PHE A 105 5.14 10.55 -0.64
N ILE A 106 5.23 11.31 -1.73
CA ILE A 106 5.74 10.84 -3.03
C ILE A 106 7.17 10.30 -2.88
N GLY A 107 8.00 10.91 -2.03
CA GLY A 107 9.35 10.41 -1.72
C GLY A 107 9.34 9.03 -1.07
N LEU A 108 8.33 8.72 -0.24
CA LEU A 108 8.17 7.40 0.40
C LEU A 108 7.77 6.31 -0.61
N ILE A 109 7.22 6.68 -1.78
CA ILE A 109 6.96 5.71 -2.84
C ILE A 109 8.28 5.23 -3.44
N ILE A 110 9.24 6.14 -3.68
CA ILE A 110 10.54 5.81 -4.28
C ILE A 110 11.32 4.81 -3.40
N THR A 111 11.30 5.04 -2.09
CA THR A 111 12.00 4.20 -1.10
C THR A 111 11.13 3.06 -0.55
N ASN A 112 9.98 2.79 -1.15
CA ASN A 112 9.08 1.75 -0.66
C ASN A 112 9.67 0.35 -0.91
N CYS A 113 9.86 -0.40 0.17
CA CYS A 113 10.46 -1.73 0.12
C CYS A 113 9.67 -2.69 -0.79
N ILE A 114 8.34 -2.55 -0.91
CA ILE A 114 7.54 -3.42 -1.78
C ILE A 114 7.98 -3.32 -3.25
N ILE A 115 8.36 -2.12 -3.70
CA ILE A 115 8.70 -1.90 -5.10
C ILE A 115 10.02 -2.59 -5.42
N MET A 116 11.04 -2.30 -4.62
CA MET A 116 12.35 -2.93 -4.77
C MET A 116 12.27 -4.45 -4.58
N GLY A 117 11.54 -4.93 -3.57
CA GLY A 117 11.40 -6.35 -3.28
C GLY A 117 10.77 -7.15 -4.43
N ARG A 118 9.71 -6.63 -5.07
CA ARG A 118 9.09 -7.30 -6.23
C ARG A 118 9.93 -7.20 -7.50
N PHE A 119 10.67 -6.10 -7.68
CA PHE A 119 11.57 -5.96 -8.83
C PHE A 119 12.66 -7.03 -8.82
N GLU A 120 13.26 -7.26 -7.65
CA GLU A 120 14.32 -8.25 -7.50
C GLU A 120 13.79 -9.68 -7.48
N ALA A 121 12.72 -9.95 -6.74
CA ALA A 121 12.20 -11.30 -6.57
C ALA A 121 11.45 -11.81 -7.81
N PHE A 122 10.80 -10.94 -8.59
CA PHE A 122 9.90 -11.37 -9.65
C PHE A 122 10.19 -10.73 -11.02
N ALA A 123 10.39 -9.42 -11.11
CA ALA A 123 10.50 -8.72 -12.40
C ALA A 123 11.74 -9.17 -13.21
N LEU A 124 12.87 -9.41 -12.54
CA LEU A 124 14.10 -9.85 -13.20
C LEU A 124 14.07 -11.31 -13.68
N ALA A 125 13.24 -12.16 -13.06
CA ALA A 125 13.17 -13.59 -13.37
C ALA A 125 12.05 -13.94 -14.37
N ASN A 126 11.02 -13.09 -14.49
CA ASN A 126 9.82 -13.37 -15.28
C ASN A 126 9.70 -12.44 -16.49
N GLY A 127 8.84 -12.83 -17.44
CA GLY A 127 8.54 -12.02 -18.62
C GLY A 127 7.53 -10.89 -18.33
N PRO A 128 7.44 -9.87 -19.22
CA PRO A 128 6.77 -8.60 -18.91
C PRO A 128 5.31 -8.73 -18.51
N TRP A 129 4.55 -9.60 -19.18
CA TRP A 129 3.12 -9.80 -18.88
C TRP A 129 2.88 -10.38 -17.49
N LYS A 130 3.67 -11.39 -17.09
CA LYS A 130 3.55 -11.98 -15.75
C LYS A 130 3.99 -10.99 -14.68
N SER A 131 5.05 -10.23 -14.94
CA SER A 131 5.55 -9.21 -14.03
C SER A 131 4.54 -8.09 -13.81
N PHE A 132 3.79 -7.70 -14.85
CA PHE A 132 2.69 -6.74 -14.71
C PHE A 132 1.60 -7.23 -13.76
N LEU A 133 1.12 -8.47 -13.96
CA LEU A 133 0.08 -9.07 -13.12
C LEU A 133 0.54 -9.22 -11.67
N ASP A 134 1.79 -9.62 -11.46
CA ASP A 134 2.41 -9.66 -10.14
C ASP A 134 2.45 -8.28 -9.46
N GLY A 135 2.79 -7.25 -10.23
CA GLY A 135 2.86 -5.88 -9.74
C GLY A 135 1.50 -5.39 -9.27
N ILE A 136 0.45 -5.64 -10.04
CA ILE A 136 -0.93 -5.29 -9.67
C ILE A 136 -1.39 -6.09 -8.45
N GLY A 137 -1.18 -7.42 -8.42
CA GLY A 137 -1.61 -8.26 -7.31
C GLY A 137 -1.00 -7.81 -5.97
N ASN A 138 0.32 -7.64 -5.93
CA ASN A 138 1.02 -7.27 -4.69
C ASN A 138 0.70 -5.82 -4.26
N SER A 139 0.63 -4.88 -5.20
CA SER A 139 0.26 -3.49 -4.86
C SER A 139 -1.20 -3.35 -4.42
N ALA A 140 -2.12 -4.14 -4.99
CA ALA A 140 -3.51 -4.18 -4.55
C ALA A 140 -3.64 -4.81 -3.15
N GLY A 141 -2.91 -5.89 -2.86
CA GLY A 141 -2.89 -6.50 -1.52
C GLY A 141 -2.31 -5.56 -0.45
N TYR A 142 -1.25 -4.83 -0.80
CA TYR A 142 -0.68 -3.75 0.01
C TYR A 142 -1.67 -2.60 0.22
N GLY A 143 -2.30 -2.13 -0.87
CA GLY A 143 -3.25 -1.02 -0.85
C GLY A 143 -4.49 -1.33 -0.01
N LEU A 144 -5.00 -2.56 -0.09
CA LEU A 144 -6.14 -3.00 0.72
C LEU A 144 -5.84 -2.90 2.22
N ILE A 145 -4.65 -3.34 2.66
CA ILE A 145 -4.27 -3.23 4.06
C ILE A 145 -4.08 -1.77 4.48
N LEU A 146 -3.45 -0.92 3.65
CA LEU A 146 -3.35 0.51 3.91
C LEU A 146 -4.72 1.15 4.16
N VAL A 147 -5.69 0.85 3.30
CA VAL A 147 -7.05 1.39 3.39
C VAL A 147 -7.74 0.89 4.66
N ILE A 148 -7.58 -0.38 5.02
CA ILE A 148 -8.15 -0.93 6.27
C ILE A 148 -7.53 -0.24 7.50
N ILE A 149 -6.21 -0.12 7.57
CA ILE A 149 -5.54 0.55 8.68
C ILE A 149 -5.98 2.02 8.75
N GLY A 150 -5.97 2.72 7.62
CA GLY A 150 -6.41 4.11 7.52
C GLY A 150 -7.86 4.30 7.95
N PHE A 151 -8.74 3.36 7.61
CA PHE A 151 -10.14 3.39 8.01
C PHE A 151 -10.28 3.33 9.54
N PHE A 152 -9.65 2.34 10.19
CA PHE A 152 -9.73 2.23 11.66
C PHE A 152 -9.04 3.38 12.37
N ARG A 153 -7.92 3.88 11.83
CA ARG A 153 -7.16 4.97 12.44
C ARG A 153 -7.87 6.32 12.34
N GLU A 154 -8.43 6.66 11.18
CA GLU A 154 -9.17 7.92 11.01
C GLU A 154 -10.48 7.86 11.80
N LEU A 155 -11.22 6.74 11.71
CA LEU A 155 -12.48 6.57 12.43
C LEU A 155 -12.30 6.70 13.94
N LEU A 156 -11.34 5.97 14.53
CA LEU A 156 -11.15 5.97 15.98
C LEU A 156 -10.31 7.16 16.49
N GLY A 157 -9.57 7.81 15.60
CA GLY A 157 -8.69 8.94 15.93
C GLY A 157 -9.41 10.27 15.92
N SER A 158 -10.06 10.61 14.79
CA SER A 158 -10.69 11.91 14.58
C SER A 158 -12.22 11.86 14.52
N GLY A 159 -12.82 10.67 14.51
CA GLY A 159 -14.28 10.54 14.41
C GLY A 159 -14.83 10.68 12.99
N THR A 160 -13.93 10.86 12.03
CA THR A 160 -14.25 11.21 10.64
C THR A 160 -13.83 10.10 9.70
N LEU A 161 -14.50 10.02 8.56
CA LEU A 161 -14.10 9.19 7.43
C LEU A 161 -14.19 10.03 6.18
N LEU A 162 -13.05 10.27 5.50
CA LEU A 162 -12.97 11.06 4.27
C LEU A 162 -13.56 12.48 4.44
N GLY A 163 -13.47 13.04 5.65
CA GLY A 163 -14.05 14.34 6.01
C GLY A 163 -15.54 14.33 6.36
N ILE A 164 -16.20 13.16 6.33
CA ILE A 164 -17.58 12.98 6.79
C ILE A 164 -17.52 12.59 8.28
N LYS A 165 -18.28 13.30 9.12
CA LYS A 165 -18.38 13.03 10.57
C LYS A 165 -19.29 11.82 10.82
N VAL A 166 -18.74 10.61 10.72
CA VAL A 166 -19.52 9.36 10.82
C VAL A 166 -19.90 9.02 12.26
N LEU A 167 -19.08 9.41 13.24
CA LEU A 167 -19.36 9.18 14.66
C LEU A 167 -20.30 10.23 15.28
N GLY A 168 -20.69 11.24 14.50
CA GLY A 168 -21.53 12.37 14.90
C GLY A 168 -20.76 13.67 15.09
N ASP A 169 -21.44 14.72 15.53
CA ASP A 169 -20.83 16.04 15.73
C ASP A 169 -20.27 16.18 17.17
N PRO A 170 -18.95 16.39 17.35
CA PRO A 170 -18.34 16.55 18.68
C PRO A 170 -18.88 17.76 19.44
N ILE A 171 -19.35 18.78 18.69
CA ILE A 171 -19.81 20.07 19.23
C ILE A 171 -21.30 20.00 19.60
N GLU A 172 -22.11 19.30 18.81
CA GLU A 172 -23.55 19.13 19.06
C GLU A 172 -23.88 17.90 19.93
N LYS A 173 -22.87 17.07 20.26
CA LYS A 173 -23.00 15.81 21.03
C LYS A 173 -24.06 14.87 20.49
N THR A 174 -24.15 14.75 19.16
CA THR A 174 -25.06 13.83 18.48
C THR A 174 -24.33 12.54 18.12
N GLY A 175 -24.99 11.37 18.16
CA GLY A 175 -24.38 10.09 17.77
C GLY A 175 -23.57 9.41 18.89
N LEU A 176 -22.39 8.85 18.56
CA LEU A 176 -21.54 8.16 19.55
C LEU A 176 -20.94 9.12 20.59
N TYR A 177 -20.86 10.42 20.29
CA TYR A 177 -20.45 11.44 21.25
C TYR A 177 -21.52 11.70 22.33
N ALA A 178 -22.78 11.33 22.08
CA ALA A 178 -23.86 11.41 23.08
C ALA A 178 -23.71 10.35 24.18
N ILE A 179 -23.09 9.20 23.86
CA ILE A 179 -22.86 8.08 24.80
C ILE A 179 -21.50 8.17 25.53
N GLY A 180 -20.77 9.28 25.36
CA GLY A 180 -19.50 9.54 26.06
C GLY A 180 -18.23 9.14 25.31
N TYR A 181 -18.30 8.92 23.99
CA TYR A 181 -17.10 8.72 23.17
C TYR A 181 -16.31 10.02 23.03
N GLU A 182 -15.00 9.97 23.29
CA GLU A 182 -14.07 11.05 22.94
C GLU A 182 -13.05 10.56 21.91
N ASN A 183 -12.65 11.48 21.04
CA ASN A 183 -11.66 11.22 20.00
C ASN A 183 -10.34 10.74 20.60
N ASN A 184 -9.89 9.56 20.18
CA ASN A 184 -8.65 9.00 20.68
C ASN A 184 -7.47 9.49 19.81
N GLY A 185 -6.95 10.67 20.13
CA GLY A 185 -5.78 11.24 19.43
C GLY A 185 -4.54 10.32 19.44
N PHE A 186 -4.45 9.37 20.37
CA PHE A 186 -3.40 8.36 20.40
C PHE A 186 -3.45 7.42 19.17
N MET A 187 -4.63 7.21 18.58
CA MET A 187 -4.81 6.38 17.39
C MET A 187 -4.12 6.94 16.13
N LEU A 188 -3.93 8.26 16.11
CA LEU A 188 -3.26 8.96 15.01
C LEU A 188 -1.72 8.86 15.10
N LEU A 189 -1.16 8.39 16.21
CA LEU A 189 0.28 8.22 16.36
C LEU A 189 0.76 6.89 15.73
N SER A 190 2.02 6.87 15.26
CA SER A 190 2.65 5.71 14.62
C SER A 190 2.64 4.41 15.45
N PRO A 191 2.80 4.41 16.80
CA PRO A 191 2.74 3.18 17.60
C PRO A 191 1.40 2.46 17.47
N MET A 192 0.29 3.19 17.33
CA MET A 192 -1.02 2.55 17.22
C MET A 192 -1.22 1.88 15.86
N ALA A 193 -0.59 2.38 14.80
CA ALA A 193 -0.59 1.69 13.51
C ALA A 193 0.07 0.30 13.60
N LEU A 194 1.13 0.13 14.40
CA LEU A 194 1.73 -1.19 14.64
C LEU A 194 0.76 -2.13 15.37
N ILE A 195 0.00 -1.61 16.35
CA ILE A 195 -1.01 -2.40 17.07
C ILE A 195 -2.13 -2.83 16.13
N VAL A 196 -2.64 -1.92 15.29
CA VAL A 196 -3.67 -2.23 14.29
C VAL A 196 -3.15 -3.27 13.28
N VAL A 197 -1.93 -3.11 12.77
CA VAL A 197 -1.27 -4.11 11.91
C VAL A 197 -1.15 -5.45 12.64
N GLY A 198 -0.73 -5.47 13.91
CA GLY A 198 -0.63 -6.67 14.72
C GLY A 198 -1.96 -7.39 14.90
N ILE A 199 -3.04 -6.65 15.14
CA ILE A 199 -4.41 -7.20 15.22
C ILE A 199 -4.83 -7.79 13.86
N ILE A 200 -4.53 -7.11 12.74
CA ILE A 200 -4.82 -7.61 11.39
C ILE A 200 -4.07 -8.94 11.15
N ILE A 201 -2.78 -9.00 11.47
CA ILE A 201 -1.97 -10.22 11.37
C ILE A 201 -2.55 -11.33 12.25
N TRP A 202 -2.94 -11.01 13.48
CA TRP A 202 -3.54 -11.98 14.41
C TRP A 202 -4.86 -12.55 13.86
N VAL A 203 -5.75 -11.71 13.34
CA VAL A 203 -7.01 -12.16 12.72
C VAL A 203 -6.71 -13.05 11.50
N GLN A 204 -5.77 -12.66 10.65
CA GLN A 204 -5.40 -13.42 9.46
C GLN A 204 -4.82 -14.80 9.82
N ARG A 205 -3.88 -14.86 10.78
CA ARG A 205 -3.26 -16.12 11.24
C ARG A 205 -4.23 -17.00 12.02
N SER A 206 -5.17 -16.41 12.76
CA SER A 206 -6.23 -17.16 13.47
C SER A 206 -7.17 -17.87 12.48
N ARG A 207 -7.48 -17.22 11.36
CA ARG A 207 -8.32 -17.79 10.29
C ARG A 207 -7.56 -18.78 9.40
N ASN A 208 -6.31 -18.49 9.06
CA ASN A 208 -5.48 -19.36 8.23
C ASN A 208 -4.28 -19.89 9.03
N LYS A 209 -4.47 -21.07 9.65
CA LYS A 209 -3.44 -21.74 10.46
C LYS A 209 -2.22 -22.18 9.65
N ALA A 210 -2.33 -22.27 8.32
CA ALA A 210 -1.18 -22.59 7.45
C ALA A 210 -0.09 -21.49 7.47
N LEU A 211 -0.41 -20.29 7.98
CA LEU A 211 0.50 -19.16 8.12
C LEU A 211 1.20 -19.11 9.49
N ILE A 212 0.92 -20.07 10.38
CA ILE A 212 1.57 -20.18 11.68
C ILE A 212 2.85 -20.98 11.47
N GLU A 213 3.99 -20.32 11.65
CA GLU A 213 5.30 -20.97 11.65
C GLU A 213 5.34 -21.99 12.80
N GLU A 214 5.44 -23.28 12.46
CA GLU A 214 5.82 -24.31 13.43
C GLU A 214 7.32 -24.12 13.69
N ASN A 215 7.64 -23.58 14.88
CA ASN A 215 9.02 -23.42 15.35
C ASN A 215 9.71 -24.77 15.58
#